data_AF-A0A9R0X0S8-F1
#
_entry.id   AF-A0A9R0X0S8-F1
#
_cell.length_a   1.000
_cell.length_b   1.000
_cell.length_c   1.000
_cell.angle_alpha   90.00
_cell.angle_beta   90.00
_cell.angle_gamma   90.00
#
_symmetry.space_group_name_H-M   'P 1'
#
loop_
_entity.id
_entity.type
_entity.pdbx_description
1 polymer ?
#
loop_
_entity_poly.entity_id
_entity_poly.type
_entity_poly.pdbx_seq_one_letter_code
_entity_poly.pdbx_strand_id
1 'polypeptide(L)'
;MTTCQDLNLDGLVIVGGVTSNSDAAQLAETLVQKNCKTKVINLPVTNVFIEQVVGVPVSLNGDLKNQFVETTVGFDTVCKVNSQLISNVCLDAISAGKYYYFVRLMGRKASHVALECALQSHPNMLIMGEEVALSKLTLMEVINKICDGVQARAELGLYSPSVGKHHGVLLIPEGLIESIPEMYALIQLLLHQESDNSAQLSQIDTEQLLAHLVEAEMIKRTKEGRYKGKKFSSVCHFFGYQARGSLPSNFDCDYAYVLGHISLHMIAAGLTGYMATVANLKDPVHKWRCAAAPLTAMMSVRRHLRGPGAIPIGKPAIHPSPIDLKGKAYELLREKASSFLLDDFYRTPGGIQFEGPGSDAKPITLTIEDQDYMGDIEMLKLYLDKLAS
;
A
#
# COMPACT_ATOMS: atom_id res chain seq x y z
N MET A 1 -20.48 20.66 -11.18
CA MET A 1 -21.74 21.36 -10.86
C MET A 1 -22.64 21.45 -12.08
N THR A 2 -22.27 22.21 -13.12
CA THR A 2 -23.05 22.34 -14.36
C THR A 2 -23.46 20.96 -14.91
N THR A 3 -22.50 20.06 -15.08
CA THR A 3 -22.74 18.68 -15.53
C THR A 3 -23.70 17.89 -14.64
N CYS A 4 -23.63 18.04 -13.30
CA CYS A 4 -24.52 17.33 -12.38
C CYS A 4 -25.97 17.83 -12.50
N GLN A 5 -26.15 19.13 -12.75
CA GLN A 5 -27.45 19.75 -12.96
C GLN A 5 -28.03 19.39 -14.33
N ASP A 6 -27.20 19.45 -15.38
CA ASP A 6 -27.59 19.12 -16.76
C ASP A 6 -28.06 17.67 -16.88
N LEU A 7 -27.40 16.75 -16.15
CA LEU A 7 -27.75 15.32 -16.11
C LEU A 7 -28.83 14.97 -15.08
N ASN A 8 -29.29 15.94 -14.28
CA ASN A 8 -30.27 15.75 -13.21
C ASN A 8 -29.92 14.56 -12.28
N LEU A 9 -28.68 14.53 -11.77
CA LEU A 9 -28.18 13.45 -10.92
C LEU A 9 -28.69 13.56 -9.48
N ASP A 10 -29.19 12.44 -8.95
CA ASP A 10 -29.61 12.31 -7.55
C ASP A 10 -28.41 12.19 -6.60
N GLY A 11 -27.40 11.40 -6.96
CA GLY A 11 -26.20 11.19 -6.15
C GLY A 11 -24.95 10.97 -7.01
N LEU A 12 -23.78 11.12 -6.39
CA LEU A 12 -22.48 10.93 -7.02
C LEU A 12 -21.60 10.01 -6.16
N VAL A 13 -21.29 8.82 -6.67
CA VAL A 13 -20.33 7.93 -6.02
C VAL A 13 -18.95 8.15 -6.65
N ILE A 14 -17.96 8.44 -5.82
CA ILE A 14 -16.57 8.63 -6.22
C ILE A 14 -15.77 7.41 -5.78
N VAL A 15 -15.27 6.68 -6.77
CA VAL A 15 -14.47 5.47 -6.56
C VAL A 15 -13.01 5.81 -6.77
N GLY A 16 -12.17 5.59 -5.76
CA GLY A 16 -10.73 5.81 -5.91
C GLY A 16 -9.96 5.77 -4.61
N GLY A 17 -8.70 6.20 -4.69
CA GLY A 17 -7.77 6.17 -3.57
C GLY A 17 -7.80 7.47 -2.76
N VAL A 18 -6.66 7.77 -2.15
CA VAL A 18 -6.48 8.92 -1.25
C VAL A 18 -6.81 10.26 -1.92
N THR A 19 -6.35 10.49 -3.15
CA THR A 19 -6.56 11.76 -3.88
C THR A 19 -8.02 11.96 -4.25
N SER A 20 -8.63 10.95 -4.89
CA SER A 20 -10.03 10.98 -5.29
C SER A 20 -10.97 11.21 -4.11
N ASN A 21 -10.70 10.59 -2.95
CA ASN A 21 -11.52 10.79 -1.75
C ASN A 21 -11.27 12.14 -1.06
N SER A 22 -10.08 12.73 -1.24
CA SER A 22 -9.83 14.11 -0.81
C SER A 22 -10.62 15.12 -1.64
N ASP A 23 -10.67 14.90 -2.95
CA ASP A 23 -11.49 15.69 -3.88
C ASP A 23 -12.98 15.47 -3.63
N ALA A 24 -13.39 14.24 -3.29
CA ALA A 24 -14.76 13.93 -2.91
C ALA A 24 -15.22 14.73 -1.70
N ALA A 25 -14.38 14.86 -0.67
CA ALA A 25 -14.69 15.65 0.52
C ALA A 25 -14.90 17.14 0.18
N GLN A 26 -14.02 17.70 -0.67
CA GLN A 26 -14.11 19.10 -1.09
C GLN A 26 -15.29 19.34 -2.04
N LEU A 27 -15.59 18.37 -2.90
CA LEU A 27 -16.75 18.44 -3.79
C LEU A 27 -18.04 18.37 -2.99
N ALA A 28 -18.14 17.48 -2.00
CA ALA A 28 -19.27 17.39 -1.09
C ALA A 28 -19.50 18.75 -0.42
N GLU A 29 -18.47 19.35 0.18
CA GLU A 29 -18.56 20.66 0.82
C GLU A 29 -18.96 21.78 -0.16
N THR A 30 -18.41 21.77 -1.38
CA THR A 30 -18.70 22.79 -2.41
C THR A 30 -20.13 22.69 -2.91
N LEU A 31 -20.62 21.47 -3.16
CA LEU A 31 -22.02 21.22 -3.45
C LEU A 31 -22.84 21.71 -2.26
N VAL A 32 -22.34 21.48 -1.03
CA VAL A 32 -23.00 21.87 0.20
C VAL A 32 -23.22 23.38 0.32
N GLN A 33 -22.20 24.17 0.04
CA GLN A 33 -22.25 25.62 0.18
C GLN A 33 -23.10 26.32 -0.88
N LYS A 34 -23.27 25.70 -2.06
CA LYS A 34 -23.83 26.37 -3.24
C LYS A 34 -25.34 26.19 -3.44
N ASN A 35 -26.06 25.51 -2.54
CA ASN A 35 -27.51 25.27 -2.65
C ASN A 35 -27.98 24.77 -4.04
N CYS A 36 -27.10 24.08 -4.76
CA CYS A 36 -27.34 23.41 -6.03
C CYS A 36 -28.33 22.25 -5.87
N LYS A 37 -29.50 22.20 -6.55
CA LYS A 37 -30.63 21.24 -6.42
C LYS A 37 -30.35 19.75 -6.10
N THR A 38 -29.17 19.25 -6.42
CA THR A 38 -28.48 18.22 -5.64
C THR A 38 -28.17 18.79 -4.24
N LYS A 39 -29.21 19.24 -3.47
CA LYS A 39 -29.52 20.59 -2.87
C LYS A 39 -30.88 20.71 -2.16
N VAL A 40 -30.98 20.22 -0.92
CA VAL A 40 -31.76 20.73 0.27
C VAL A 40 -33.03 21.53 -0.05
N ILE A 41 -34.21 20.95 0.25
CA ILE A 41 -35.43 21.71 0.49
C ILE A 41 -35.96 21.43 1.90
N ASN A 42 -36.23 22.54 2.58
CA ASN A 42 -36.93 22.66 3.84
C ASN A 42 -38.45 22.64 3.56
N LEU A 43 -39.23 21.74 4.19
CA LEU A 43 -40.67 21.82 4.58
C LEU A 43 -41.33 20.41 4.70
N PRO A 44 -42.46 20.28 5.43
CA PRO A 44 -42.65 19.30 6.48
C PRO A 44 -43.31 18.01 5.98
N VAL A 45 -42.90 16.89 6.56
CA VAL A 45 -43.51 15.56 6.47
C VAL A 45 -43.55 14.98 5.04
N THR A 46 -42.97 13.77 4.89
CA THR A 46 -42.91 12.97 3.65
C THR A 46 -42.16 13.62 2.47
N ASN A 47 -40.86 13.31 2.31
CA ASN A 47 -40.15 13.07 1.03
C ASN A 47 -38.62 13.08 1.25
N VAL A 48 -37.92 12.12 0.67
CA VAL A 48 -36.47 11.86 0.82
C VAL A 48 -35.66 12.82 -0.06
N PHE A 49 -34.62 13.45 0.49
CA PHE A 49 -33.81 14.52 -0.13
C PHE A 49 -32.44 13.97 -0.58
N ILE A 50 -31.97 14.28 -1.81
CA ILE A 50 -30.74 13.66 -2.38
C ILE A 50 -29.70 14.71 -2.82
N GLU A 51 -28.48 14.50 -2.33
CA GLU A 51 -27.41 15.45 -2.05
C GLU A 51 -26.01 14.79 -1.91
N GLN A 52 -25.72 13.65 -2.56
CA GLN A 52 -24.87 12.65 -1.89
C GLN A 52 -23.58 12.33 -2.63
N VAL A 53 -22.46 12.83 -2.08
CA VAL A 53 -21.11 12.38 -2.48
C VAL A 53 -20.66 11.28 -1.54
N VAL A 54 -20.48 10.07 -2.08
CA VAL A 54 -19.98 8.90 -1.34
C VAL A 54 -18.63 8.48 -1.86
N GLY A 55 -17.65 8.35 -0.97
CA GLY A 55 -16.33 7.80 -1.29
C GLY A 55 -16.29 6.28 -1.17
N VAL A 56 -15.64 5.59 -2.11
CA VAL A 56 -15.35 4.15 -2.05
C VAL A 56 -13.83 3.93 -2.03
N PRO A 57 -13.27 3.21 -1.04
CA PRO A 57 -11.82 3.07 -0.87
C PRO A 57 -11.23 2.03 -1.83
N VAL A 58 -10.89 2.48 -3.06
CA VAL A 58 -10.26 1.64 -4.09
C VAL A 58 -8.83 2.10 -4.30
N SER A 59 -7.88 1.28 -3.86
CA SER A 59 -6.46 1.51 -4.05
C SER A 59 -5.74 0.17 -4.15
N LEU A 60 -4.88 0.05 -5.15
CA LEU A 60 -4.03 -1.13 -5.32
C LEU A 60 -2.86 -1.13 -4.33
N ASN A 61 -2.58 0.01 -3.71
CA ASN A 61 -1.41 0.21 -2.85
C ASN A 61 -1.70 -0.14 -1.38
N GLY A 62 -2.96 -0.34 -0.97
CA GLY A 62 -3.30 -0.55 0.45
C GLY A 62 -3.07 0.67 1.34
N ASP A 63 -2.91 1.86 0.74
CA ASP A 63 -2.44 3.08 1.42
C ASP A 63 -3.55 3.98 1.98
N LEU A 64 -4.82 3.70 1.65
CA LEU A 64 -5.98 4.34 2.27
C LEU A 64 -6.45 3.48 3.46
N LYS A 65 -5.61 3.37 4.47
CA LYS A 65 -5.84 2.58 5.68
C LYS A 65 -5.88 3.48 6.92
N ASN A 66 -6.89 3.30 7.75
CA ASN A 66 -7.09 4.05 8.99
C ASN A 66 -8.04 3.29 9.93
N GLN A 67 -8.39 3.89 11.06
CA GLN A 67 -9.30 3.27 12.04
C GLN A 67 -10.66 2.82 11.47
N PHE A 68 -11.14 3.44 10.39
CA PHE A 68 -12.41 3.09 9.75
C PHE A 68 -12.27 2.16 8.54
N VAL A 69 -11.06 2.07 7.97
CA VAL A 69 -10.78 1.33 6.73
C VAL A 69 -9.63 0.35 6.99
N GLU A 70 -9.99 -0.92 7.15
CA GLU A 70 -9.04 -2.02 7.42
C GLU A 70 -8.15 -2.32 6.19
N THR A 71 -8.72 -2.27 4.99
CA THR A 71 -8.01 -2.44 3.71
C THR A 71 -8.78 -1.82 2.53
N THR A 72 -8.15 -1.80 1.35
CA THR A 72 -8.70 -1.21 0.13
C THR A 72 -8.97 -2.27 -0.95
N VAL A 73 -10.01 -2.04 -1.75
CA VAL A 73 -10.35 -2.94 -2.87
C VAL A 73 -9.21 -2.95 -3.88
N GLY A 74 -8.84 -4.16 -4.31
CA GLY A 74 -7.81 -4.44 -5.31
C GLY A 74 -6.43 -4.76 -4.71
N PHE A 75 -6.23 -4.46 -3.42
CA PHE A 75 -4.97 -4.77 -2.73
C PHE A 75 -4.72 -6.28 -2.65
N ASP A 76 -5.74 -7.08 -2.33
CA ASP A 76 -5.62 -8.54 -2.24
C ASP A 76 -5.24 -9.16 -3.59
N THR A 77 -5.96 -8.80 -4.65
CA THR A 77 -5.72 -9.27 -6.01
C THR A 77 -4.29 -8.96 -6.45
N VAL A 78 -3.85 -7.70 -6.28
CA VAL A 78 -2.50 -7.27 -6.69
C VAL A 78 -1.41 -8.01 -5.93
N CYS A 79 -1.58 -8.18 -4.62
CA CYS A 79 -0.60 -8.90 -3.81
C CYS A 79 -0.54 -10.39 -4.18
N LYS A 80 -1.66 -11.05 -4.46
CA LYS A 80 -1.67 -12.46 -4.90
C LYS A 80 -0.95 -12.64 -6.24
N VAL A 81 -1.25 -11.80 -7.23
CA VAL A 81 -0.61 -11.88 -8.55
C VAL A 81 0.89 -11.59 -8.46
N ASN A 82 1.28 -10.52 -7.76
CA ASN A 82 2.69 -10.19 -7.59
C ASN A 82 3.44 -11.26 -6.80
N SER A 83 2.85 -11.82 -5.73
CA SER A 83 3.47 -12.88 -4.94
C SER A 83 3.68 -14.15 -5.76
N GLN A 84 2.73 -14.50 -6.63
CA GLN A 84 2.90 -15.61 -7.57
C GLN A 84 4.10 -15.36 -8.50
N LEU A 85 4.20 -14.18 -9.12
CA LEU A 85 5.32 -13.83 -10.00
C LEU A 85 6.67 -13.82 -9.27
N ILE A 86 6.72 -13.23 -8.07
CA ILE A 86 7.92 -13.22 -7.22
C ILE A 86 8.33 -14.64 -6.88
N SER A 87 7.38 -15.52 -6.58
CA SER A 87 7.70 -16.90 -6.22
C SER A 87 8.28 -17.70 -7.38
N ASN A 88 7.83 -17.44 -8.61
CA ASN A 88 8.44 -18.02 -9.81
C ASN A 88 9.90 -17.54 -9.96
N VAL A 89 10.16 -16.25 -9.72
CA VAL A 89 11.53 -15.69 -9.71
C VAL A 89 12.37 -16.33 -8.60
N CYS A 90 11.78 -16.57 -7.42
CA CYS A 90 12.46 -17.24 -6.32
C CYS A 90 12.89 -18.67 -6.68
N LEU A 91 12.01 -19.43 -7.35
CA LEU A 91 12.35 -20.77 -7.84
C LEU A 91 13.42 -20.75 -8.93
N ASP A 92 13.35 -19.78 -9.85
CA ASP A 92 14.38 -19.58 -10.87
C ASP A 92 15.74 -19.23 -10.23
N ALA A 93 15.74 -18.43 -9.17
CA ALA A 93 16.96 -18.09 -8.44
C ALA A 93 17.64 -19.32 -7.82
N ILE A 94 16.87 -20.26 -7.24
CA ILE A 94 17.41 -21.54 -6.74
C ILE A 94 17.98 -22.36 -7.91
N SER A 95 17.21 -22.49 -8.99
CA SER A 95 17.58 -23.32 -10.14
C SER A 95 18.85 -22.82 -10.83
N ALA A 96 18.96 -21.50 -11.05
CA ALA A 96 20.10 -20.89 -11.71
C ALA A 96 21.34 -20.80 -10.80
N GLY A 97 21.15 -20.55 -9.50
CA GLY A 97 22.22 -20.53 -8.49
C GLY A 97 23.30 -19.46 -8.68
N LYS A 98 23.02 -18.39 -9.45
CA LYS A 98 24.04 -17.39 -9.86
C LYS A 98 23.56 -15.94 -9.99
N TYR A 99 22.27 -15.66 -9.83
CA TYR A 99 21.70 -14.33 -10.04
C TYR A 99 21.04 -13.79 -8.77
N TYR A 100 21.24 -12.49 -8.54
CA TYR A 100 20.42 -11.72 -7.61
C TYR A 100 19.32 -10.97 -8.37
N TYR A 101 18.07 -11.25 -8.06
CA TYR A 101 16.92 -10.65 -8.72
C TYR A 101 16.46 -9.42 -7.94
N PHE A 102 16.44 -8.27 -8.61
CA PHE A 102 15.96 -7.00 -8.08
C PHE A 102 14.54 -6.79 -8.61
N VAL A 103 13.55 -7.01 -7.75
CA VAL A 103 12.15 -6.94 -8.13
C VAL A 103 11.55 -5.66 -7.57
N ARG A 104 11.31 -4.68 -8.44
CA ARG A 104 10.56 -3.47 -8.09
C ARG A 104 9.07 -3.78 -8.07
N LEU A 105 8.39 -3.33 -7.02
CA LEU A 105 6.95 -3.45 -6.84
C LEU A 105 6.31 -2.08 -6.84
N MET A 106 5.18 -1.97 -7.54
CA MET A 106 4.34 -0.79 -7.46
C MET A 106 3.83 -0.57 -6.03
N GLY A 107 3.91 0.68 -5.56
CA GLY A 107 3.44 1.05 -4.22
C GLY A 107 3.34 2.56 -3.97
N ARG A 108 3.63 3.39 -4.98
CA ARG A 108 3.70 4.85 -4.89
C ARG A 108 4.53 5.34 -3.69
N LYS A 109 3.91 5.61 -2.54
CA LYS A 109 4.59 6.17 -1.34
C LYS A 109 4.82 5.17 -0.20
N ALA A 110 3.97 4.14 -0.07
CA ALA A 110 4.00 3.22 1.06
C ALA A 110 4.39 1.82 0.60
N SER A 111 5.04 1.04 1.48
CA SER A 111 5.58 -0.28 1.08
C SER A 111 4.60 -1.44 1.33
N HIS A 112 3.30 -1.19 1.52
CA HIS A 112 2.30 -2.23 1.90
C HIS A 112 2.28 -3.42 0.95
N VAL A 113 2.30 -3.18 -0.37
CA VAL A 113 2.33 -4.25 -1.39
C VAL A 113 3.60 -5.08 -1.25
N ALA A 114 4.75 -4.42 -1.03
CA ALA A 114 6.03 -5.10 -0.89
C ALA A 114 6.12 -5.92 0.40
N LEU A 115 5.56 -5.42 1.50
CA LEU A 115 5.45 -6.12 2.78
C LEU A 115 4.57 -7.38 2.65
N GLU A 116 3.37 -7.25 2.09
CA GLU A 116 2.46 -8.39 1.90
C GLU A 116 3.09 -9.44 0.97
N CYS A 117 3.68 -9.01 -0.16
CA CYS A 117 4.36 -9.92 -1.07
C CYS A 117 5.54 -10.65 -0.39
N ALA A 118 6.28 -9.97 0.48
CA ALA A 118 7.36 -10.59 1.23
C ALA A 118 6.84 -11.66 2.21
N LEU A 119 5.73 -11.40 2.91
CA LEU A 119 5.11 -12.37 3.82
C LEU A 119 4.54 -13.59 3.07
N GLN A 120 4.09 -13.43 1.82
CA GLN A 120 3.55 -14.54 1.03
C GLN A 120 4.62 -15.39 0.33
N SER A 121 5.70 -14.75 -0.18
CA SER A 121 6.72 -15.40 -1.03
C SER A 121 8.07 -15.66 -0.35
N HIS A 122 8.33 -15.02 0.79
CA HIS A 122 9.56 -15.12 1.58
C HIS A 122 10.87 -14.82 0.81
N PRO A 123 10.98 -13.67 0.12
CA PRO A 123 12.23 -13.26 -0.55
C PRO A 123 13.36 -13.09 0.48
N ASN A 124 14.62 -13.08 0.03
CA ASN A 124 15.73 -12.95 0.99
C ASN A 124 15.83 -11.56 1.61
N MET A 125 15.46 -10.53 0.85
CA MET A 125 15.56 -9.15 1.30
C MET A 125 14.33 -8.35 0.86
N LEU A 126 13.88 -7.45 1.73
CA LEU A 126 12.93 -6.39 1.42
C LEU A 126 13.52 -5.08 1.97
N ILE A 127 13.62 -4.05 1.14
CA ILE A 127 14.01 -2.71 1.58
C ILE A 127 12.76 -1.86 1.68
N MET A 128 12.29 -1.58 2.89
CA MET A 128 11.10 -0.75 3.10
C MET A 128 11.46 0.73 3.11
N GLY A 129 10.66 1.54 2.41
CA GLY A 129 10.83 3.00 2.42
C GLY A 129 10.68 3.59 3.84
N GLU A 130 9.77 3.04 4.64
CA GLU A 130 9.50 3.49 6.00
C GLU A 130 10.70 3.32 6.94
N GLU A 131 11.44 2.20 6.85
CA GLU A 131 12.69 2.00 7.62
C GLU A 131 13.78 3.00 7.23
N VAL A 132 13.92 3.20 5.91
CA VAL A 132 14.92 4.11 5.32
C VAL A 132 14.64 5.55 5.75
N ALA A 133 13.38 5.98 5.68
CA ALA A 133 12.96 7.31 6.11
C ALA A 133 13.12 7.51 7.62
N LEU A 134 12.74 6.52 8.44
CA LEU A 134 12.86 6.60 9.90
C LEU A 134 14.32 6.72 10.34
N SER A 135 15.20 5.91 9.76
CA SER A 135 16.62 5.85 10.10
C SER A 135 17.47 6.87 9.33
N LYS A 136 16.85 7.61 8.40
CA LYS A 136 17.50 8.58 7.49
C LYS A 136 18.68 8.00 6.74
N LEU A 137 18.53 6.77 6.23
CA LEU A 137 19.61 6.10 5.51
C LEU A 137 19.92 6.84 4.20
N THR A 138 21.21 7.01 3.94
CA THR A 138 21.75 7.50 2.68
C THR A 138 21.67 6.43 1.59
N LEU A 139 21.77 6.83 0.33
CA LEU A 139 21.78 5.87 -0.78
C LEU A 139 22.91 4.83 -0.62
N MET A 140 24.10 5.28 -0.18
CA MET A 140 25.25 4.40 0.05
C MET A 140 25.04 3.42 1.21
N GLU A 141 24.35 3.81 2.27
CA GLU A 141 24.02 2.90 3.37
C GLU A 141 23.03 1.82 2.94
N VAL A 142 22.04 2.17 2.09
CA VAL A 142 21.12 1.18 1.51
C VAL A 142 21.89 0.19 0.62
N ILE A 143 22.80 0.68 -0.21
CA ILE A 143 23.67 -0.18 -1.05
C ILE A 143 24.52 -1.09 -0.17
N ASN A 144 25.16 -0.55 0.87
CA ASN A 144 25.97 -1.35 1.78
C ASN A 144 25.15 -2.42 2.49
N LYS A 145 23.92 -2.12 2.95
CA LYS A 145 23.01 -3.11 3.56
C LYS A 145 22.72 -4.28 2.61
N ILE A 146 22.50 -4.00 1.32
CA ILE A 146 22.30 -5.05 0.31
C ILE A 146 23.60 -5.85 0.09
N CYS A 147 24.73 -5.18 -0.09
CA CYS A 147 26.04 -5.83 -0.28
C CYS A 147 26.43 -6.70 0.92
N ASP A 148 26.12 -6.27 2.14
CA ASP A 148 26.36 -7.02 3.37
C ASP A 148 25.50 -8.29 3.41
N GLY A 149 24.23 -8.22 2.98
CA GLY A 149 23.36 -9.40 2.82
C GLY A 149 23.89 -10.38 1.78
N VAL A 150 24.34 -9.89 0.62
CA VAL A 150 24.97 -10.71 -0.44
C VAL A 150 26.24 -11.39 0.08
N GLN A 151 27.07 -10.65 0.82
CA GLN A 151 28.30 -11.16 1.40
C GLN A 151 28.02 -12.21 2.47
N ALA A 152 27.08 -11.96 3.39
CA ALA A 152 26.69 -12.93 4.42
C ALA A 152 26.23 -14.27 3.81
N ARG A 153 25.43 -14.21 2.74
CA ARG A 153 24.98 -15.41 2.00
C ARG A 153 26.14 -16.16 1.32
N ALA A 154 27.11 -15.44 0.77
CA ALA A 154 28.30 -16.05 0.18
C ALA A 154 29.20 -16.69 1.25
N GLU A 155 29.30 -16.07 2.42
CA GLU A 155 30.12 -16.53 3.55
C GLU A 155 29.57 -17.78 4.25
N LEU A 156 28.27 -18.09 4.11
CA LEU A 156 27.73 -19.40 4.52
C LEU A 156 28.49 -20.57 3.89
N GLY A 157 29.07 -20.36 2.70
CA GLY A 157 29.92 -21.33 2.01
C GLY A 157 31.31 -21.54 2.61
N LEU A 158 31.73 -20.74 3.60
CA LEU A 158 33.03 -20.88 4.27
C LEU A 158 33.10 -22.14 5.15
N TYR A 159 31.97 -22.60 5.68
CA TYR A 159 31.89 -23.80 6.52
C TYR A 159 31.57 -25.07 5.71
N SER A 160 31.07 -24.92 4.47
CA SER A 160 30.92 -26.02 3.51
C SER A 160 30.91 -25.46 2.07
N PRO A 161 31.90 -25.78 1.22
CA PRO A 161 32.02 -25.23 -0.14
C PRO A 161 30.86 -25.63 -1.08
N SER A 162 30.00 -26.55 -0.64
CA SER A 162 28.75 -26.95 -1.30
C SER A 162 27.55 -26.04 -0.97
N VAL A 163 27.70 -25.09 -0.03
CA VAL A 163 26.59 -24.33 0.60
C VAL A 163 26.65 -22.82 0.32
N GLY A 164 27.73 -22.31 -0.28
CA GLY A 164 27.84 -20.88 -0.62
C GLY A 164 26.74 -20.44 -1.60
N LYS A 165 25.88 -19.52 -1.16
CA LYS A 165 24.75 -19.04 -1.96
C LYS A 165 25.12 -17.76 -2.69
N HIS A 166 25.05 -17.81 -4.01
CA HIS A 166 25.36 -16.68 -4.90
C HIS A 166 24.13 -16.22 -5.70
N HIS A 167 22.96 -16.53 -5.18
CA HIS A 167 21.67 -16.12 -5.71
C HIS A 167 20.81 -15.54 -4.60
N GLY A 168 19.79 -14.78 -4.99
CA GLY A 168 18.78 -14.31 -4.06
C GLY A 168 17.74 -13.42 -4.74
N VAL A 169 16.68 -13.11 -4.01
CA VAL A 169 15.61 -12.22 -4.45
C VAL A 169 15.46 -11.07 -3.48
N LEU A 170 15.48 -9.85 -4.01
CA LEU A 170 15.33 -8.60 -3.30
C LEU A 170 14.08 -7.88 -3.79
N LEU A 171 13.19 -7.49 -2.88
CA LEU A 171 12.03 -6.66 -3.17
C LEU A 171 12.32 -5.18 -2.88
N ILE A 172 11.92 -4.33 -3.82
CA ILE A 172 12.11 -2.87 -3.76
C ILE A 172 10.77 -2.19 -4.02
N PRO A 173 10.21 -1.42 -3.07
CA PRO A 173 9.04 -0.60 -3.35
C PRO A 173 9.42 0.56 -4.27
N GLU A 174 8.57 0.87 -5.25
CA GLU A 174 8.74 1.98 -6.19
C GLU A 174 9.02 3.32 -5.49
N GLY A 175 8.39 3.55 -4.33
CA GLY A 175 8.55 4.75 -3.51
C GLY A 175 9.85 4.87 -2.73
N LEU A 176 10.74 3.88 -2.79
CA LEU A 176 11.96 3.85 -1.99
C LEU A 176 12.82 5.11 -2.20
N ILE A 177 12.88 5.59 -3.43
CA ILE A 177 13.73 6.74 -3.79
C ILE A 177 13.26 8.06 -3.12
N GLU A 178 11.96 8.22 -2.85
CA GLU A 178 11.44 9.37 -2.08
C GLU A 178 11.74 9.25 -0.58
N SER A 179 12.05 8.05 -0.10
CA SER A 179 12.36 7.80 1.31
C SER A 179 13.82 8.12 1.66
N ILE A 180 14.71 8.18 0.65
CA ILE A 180 16.12 8.52 0.81
C ILE A 180 16.26 10.05 0.81
N PRO A 181 16.75 10.69 1.89
CA PRO A 181 16.73 12.15 2.02
C PRO A 181 17.42 12.91 0.88
N GLU A 182 18.57 12.41 0.43
CA GLU A 182 19.40 13.02 -0.62
C GLU A 182 18.69 13.00 -1.97
N MET A 183 18.05 11.86 -2.27
CA MET A 183 17.29 11.66 -3.51
C MET A 183 15.97 12.40 -3.49
N TYR A 184 15.29 12.45 -2.35
CA TYR A 184 14.08 13.25 -2.18
C TYR A 184 14.34 14.73 -2.47
N ALA A 185 15.42 15.30 -1.90
CA ALA A 185 15.80 16.69 -2.15
C ALA A 185 16.09 16.95 -3.64
N LEU A 186 16.79 16.02 -4.30
CA LEU A 186 17.09 16.12 -5.73
C LEU A 186 15.83 16.05 -6.59
N ILE A 187 14.92 15.11 -6.30
CA ILE A 187 13.64 14.93 -7.00
C ILE A 187 12.80 16.21 -6.90
N GLN A 188 12.73 16.81 -5.71
CA GLN A 188 11.98 18.06 -5.48
C GLN A 188 12.53 19.25 -6.29
N LEU A 189 13.83 19.24 -6.63
CA LEU A 189 14.47 20.28 -7.43
C LEU A 189 14.32 20.05 -8.94
N LEU A 190 14.35 18.79 -9.40
CA LEU A 190 14.44 18.45 -10.82
C LEU A 190 13.08 18.15 -11.47
N LEU A 191 12.16 17.53 -10.74
CA LEU A 191 10.91 17.05 -11.33
C LEU A 191 9.81 18.10 -11.19
N HIS A 192 9.20 18.42 -12.34
CA HIS A 192 7.95 19.19 -12.36
C HIS A 192 6.88 18.32 -11.70
N GLN A 193 6.29 18.83 -10.63
CA GLN A 193 5.27 18.09 -9.92
C GLN A 193 3.99 18.04 -10.76
N GLU A 194 3.31 16.88 -10.77
CA GLU A 194 1.99 16.76 -11.37
C GLU A 194 0.96 17.65 -10.65
N SER A 195 -0.27 17.72 -11.18
CA SER A 195 -1.38 18.47 -10.60
C SER A 195 -1.70 18.09 -9.14
N ASP A 196 -1.23 16.92 -8.68
CA ASP A 196 -1.36 16.43 -7.31
C ASP A 196 -0.08 16.53 -6.46
N ASN A 197 0.92 17.30 -6.92
CA ASN A 197 2.22 17.50 -6.27
C ASN A 197 3.10 16.23 -6.13
N SER A 198 2.85 15.17 -6.90
CA SER A 198 3.70 13.97 -6.91
C SER A 198 4.70 13.93 -8.07
N ALA A 199 5.86 13.29 -7.85
CA ALA A 199 6.83 12.99 -8.89
C ALA A 199 6.44 11.72 -9.65
N GLN A 200 6.79 11.63 -10.93
CA GLN A 200 6.53 10.43 -11.75
C GLN A 200 7.55 9.32 -11.44
N LEU A 201 7.43 8.71 -10.26
CA LEU A 201 8.36 7.69 -9.74
C LEU A 201 8.40 6.41 -10.58
N SER A 202 7.31 6.09 -11.28
CA SER A 202 7.20 4.86 -12.07
C SER A 202 8.19 4.81 -13.24
N GLN A 203 8.60 5.98 -13.74
CA GLN A 203 9.60 6.13 -14.79
C GLN A 203 11.04 6.03 -14.28
N ILE A 204 11.24 6.06 -12.96
CA ILE A 204 12.57 5.90 -12.37
C ILE A 204 12.79 4.41 -12.12
N ASP A 205 13.68 3.83 -12.92
CA ASP A 205 14.09 2.42 -12.80
C ASP A 205 15.04 2.22 -11.60
N THR A 206 14.46 2.36 -10.40
CA THR A 206 15.17 2.32 -9.11
C THR A 206 15.87 0.98 -8.89
N GLU A 207 15.28 -0.12 -9.34
CA GLU A 207 15.89 -1.45 -9.34
C GLU A 207 17.16 -1.51 -10.17
N GLN A 208 17.17 -0.86 -11.34
CA GLN A 208 18.34 -0.83 -12.20
C GLN A 208 19.42 0.04 -11.57
N LEU A 209 19.07 1.23 -11.07
CA LEU A 209 20.00 2.09 -10.36
C LEU A 209 20.69 1.36 -9.19
N LEU A 210 19.90 0.72 -8.33
CA LEU A 210 20.43 -0.02 -7.18
C LEU A 210 21.28 -1.21 -7.62
N ALA A 211 20.85 -1.97 -8.62
CA ALA A 211 21.61 -3.11 -9.14
C ALA A 211 23.01 -2.70 -9.65
N HIS A 212 23.10 -1.61 -10.43
CA HIS A 212 24.37 -1.09 -10.93
C HIS A 212 25.29 -0.61 -9.79
N LEU A 213 24.74 0.08 -8.80
CA LEU A 213 25.53 0.59 -7.68
C LEU A 213 26.01 -0.54 -6.75
N VAL A 214 25.17 -1.56 -6.52
CA VAL A 214 25.54 -2.78 -5.80
C VAL A 214 26.63 -3.53 -6.57
N GLU A 215 26.52 -3.69 -7.88
CA GLU A 215 27.57 -4.34 -8.69
C GLU A 215 28.92 -3.60 -8.56
N ALA A 216 28.91 -2.26 -8.65
CA ALA A 216 30.10 -1.45 -8.49
C ALA A 216 30.75 -1.60 -7.11
N GLU A 217 29.95 -1.57 -6.03
CA GLU A 217 30.44 -1.77 -4.66
C GLU A 217 30.94 -3.21 -4.43
N MET A 218 30.28 -4.23 -5.00
CA MET A 218 30.74 -5.61 -4.93
C MET A 218 32.06 -5.83 -5.66
N ILE A 219 32.27 -5.19 -6.82
CA ILE A 219 33.56 -5.21 -7.54
C ILE A 219 34.65 -4.58 -6.67
N LYS A 220 34.36 -3.45 -6.02
CA LYS A 220 35.28 -2.79 -5.10
C LYS A 220 35.64 -3.70 -3.92
N ARG A 221 34.65 -4.30 -3.24
CA ARG A 221 34.84 -5.28 -2.16
C ARG A 221 35.68 -6.48 -2.58
N THR A 222 35.54 -6.92 -3.82
CA THR A 222 36.34 -8.02 -4.40
C THR A 222 37.80 -7.60 -4.56
N LYS A 223 38.06 -6.40 -5.10
CA LYS A 223 39.43 -5.86 -5.26
C LYS A 223 40.13 -5.64 -3.91
N GLU A 224 39.38 -5.24 -2.90
CA GLU A 224 39.86 -5.07 -1.52
C GLU A 224 40.03 -6.40 -0.76
N GLY A 225 39.64 -7.54 -1.34
CA GLY A 225 39.71 -8.86 -0.71
C GLY A 225 38.67 -9.10 0.39
N ARG A 226 37.70 -8.19 0.58
CA ARG A 226 36.60 -8.31 1.54
C ARG A 226 35.55 -9.32 1.10
N TYR A 227 35.32 -9.45 -0.21
CA TYR A 227 34.39 -10.41 -0.78
C TYR A 227 35.14 -11.51 -1.54
N LYS A 228 34.88 -12.78 -1.17
CA LYS A 228 35.53 -13.97 -1.75
C LYS A 228 34.56 -14.88 -2.52
N GLY A 229 33.31 -14.44 -2.70
CA GLY A 229 32.29 -15.21 -3.43
C GLY A 229 32.44 -15.11 -4.96
N LYS A 230 31.50 -15.73 -5.68
CA LYS A 230 31.43 -15.62 -7.15
C LYS A 230 31.12 -14.19 -7.60
N LYS A 231 31.48 -13.87 -8.86
CA LYS A 231 31.13 -12.60 -9.49
C LYS A 231 29.64 -12.31 -9.31
N PHE A 232 29.32 -11.14 -8.77
CA PHE A 232 27.94 -10.67 -8.63
C PHE A 232 27.31 -10.46 -10.02
N SER A 233 26.07 -10.89 -10.19
CA SER A 233 25.27 -10.66 -11.39
C SER A 233 23.83 -10.45 -10.98
N SER A 234 23.21 -9.41 -11.53
CA SER A 234 21.84 -9.01 -11.21
C SER A 234 20.89 -9.15 -12.40
N VAL A 235 19.63 -9.44 -12.11
CA VAL A 235 18.52 -9.40 -13.07
C VAL A 235 17.43 -8.51 -12.49
N CYS A 236 16.92 -7.56 -13.27
CA CYS A 236 15.92 -6.61 -12.82
C CYS A 236 14.53 -6.96 -13.36
N HIS A 237 13.52 -6.85 -12.52
CA HIS A 237 12.11 -6.98 -12.88
C HIS A 237 11.30 -5.84 -12.29
N PHE A 238 10.27 -5.41 -13.01
CA PHE A 238 9.27 -4.48 -12.49
C PHE A 238 7.88 -5.11 -12.55
N PHE A 239 7.27 -5.29 -11.38
CA PHE A 239 5.94 -5.85 -11.24
C PHE A 239 4.93 -4.80 -10.77
N GLY A 240 3.89 -4.57 -11.58
CA GLY A 240 2.85 -3.59 -11.29
C GLY A 240 1.69 -3.65 -12.28
N TYR A 241 1.91 -3.20 -13.52
CA TYR A 241 0.84 -3.05 -14.51
C TYR A 241 0.08 -4.34 -14.82
N GLN A 242 0.78 -5.47 -14.87
CA GLN A 242 0.20 -6.80 -15.08
C GLN A 242 -0.78 -7.20 -13.95
N ALA A 243 -0.55 -6.75 -12.72
CA ALA A 243 -1.41 -7.06 -11.59
C ALA A 243 -2.67 -6.17 -11.59
N ARG A 244 -2.60 -4.94 -12.13
CA ARG A 244 -3.75 -4.01 -12.17
C ARG A 244 -4.88 -4.48 -13.08
N GLY A 245 -4.54 -5.17 -14.17
CA GLY A 245 -5.51 -5.69 -15.14
C GLY A 245 -5.92 -7.14 -14.90
N SER A 246 -5.57 -7.71 -13.75
CA SER A 246 -5.89 -9.09 -13.41
C SER A 246 -7.34 -9.26 -12.98
N LEU A 247 -7.87 -10.48 -13.08
CA LEU A 247 -9.20 -10.80 -12.55
C LEU A 247 -9.20 -10.63 -11.02
N PRO A 248 -10.18 -9.92 -10.45
CA PRO A 248 -10.27 -9.70 -9.01
C PRO A 248 -10.52 -11.01 -8.27
N SER A 249 -9.89 -11.19 -7.11
CA SER A 249 -10.15 -12.32 -6.21
C SER A 249 -11.59 -12.32 -5.68
N ASN A 250 -12.05 -13.45 -5.15
CA ASN A 250 -13.37 -13.54 -4.49
C ASN A 250 -13.51 -12.48 -3.39
N PHE A 251 -12.46 -12.26 -2.58
CA PHE A 251 -12.46 -11.24 -1.54
C PHE A 251 -12.67 -9.82 -2.10
N ASP A 252 -11.92 -9.42 -3.13
CA ASP A 252 -12.07 -8.09 -3.72
C ASP A 252 -13.42 -7.93 -4.45
N CYS A 253 -13.95 -9.01 -5.05
CA CYS A 253 -15.29 -9.03 -5.63
C CYS A 253 -16.37 -8.78 -4.57
N ASP A 254 -16.36 -9.56 -3.49
CA ASP A 254 -17.33 -9.43 -2.39
C ASP A 254 -17.22 -8.05 -1.73
N TYR A 255 -15.99 -7.60 -1.47
CA TYR A 255 -15.75 -6.32 -0.81
C TYR A 255 -16.23 -5.15 -1.68
N ALA A 256 -15.89 -5.14 -2.97
CA ALA A 256 -16.36 -4.11 -3.90
C ALA A 256 -17.90 -4.11 -4.03
N TYR A 257 -18.50 -5.29 -4.10
CA TYR A 257 -19.95 -5.44 -4.21
C TYR A 257 -20.67 -4.89 -2.98
N VAL A 258 -20.20 -5.24 -1.78
CA VAL A 258 -20.75 -4.74 -0.51
C VAL A 258 -20.59 -3.22 -0.40
N LEU A 259 -19.44 -2.66 -0.74
CA LEU A 259 -19.22 -1.21 -0.73
C LEU A 259 -20.16 -0.46 -1.69
N GLY A 260 -20.44 -1.05 -2.86
CA GLY A 260 -21.43 -0.52 -3.80
C GLY A 260 -22.84 -0.47 -3.20
N HIS A 261 -23.27 -1.55 -2.53
CA HIS A 261 -24.56 -1.61 -1.83
C HIS A 261 -24.64 -0.60 -0.68
N ILE A 262 -23.59 -0.48 0.13
CA ILE A 262 -23.51 0.52 1.19
C ILE A 262 -23.68 1.92 0.60
N SER A 263 -22.99 2.21 -0.50
CA SER A 263 -23.08 3.51 -1.19
C SER A 263 -24.50 3.81 -1.64
N LEU A 264 -25.22 2.82 -2.18
CA LEU A 264 -26.64 2.97 -2.54
C LEU A 264 -27.52 3.25 -1.31
N HIS A 265 -27.33 2.51 -0.22
CA HIS A 265 -28.09 2.73 1.02
C HIS A 265 -27.81 4.09 1.66
N MET A 266 -26.55 4.55 1.60
CA MET A 266 -26.19 5.90 2.00
C MET A 266 -26.96 6.91 1.16
N ILE A 267 -26.92 6.76 -0.18
CA ILE A 267 -27.71 7.55 -1.15
C ILE A 267 -29.21 7.52 -0.87
N ALA A 268 -29.77 6.40 -0.43
CA ALA A 268 -31.19 6.36 -0.06
C ALA A 268 -31.48 7.10 1.27
N ALA A 269 -30.49 7.19 2.16
CA ALA A 269 -30.64 7.74 3.51
C ALA A 269 -30.37 9.26 3.62
N GLY A 270 -29.89 9.93 2.57
CA GLY A 270 -29.65 11.38 2.61
C GLY A 270 -28.24 11.79 3.05
N LEU A 271 -27.28 10.86 3.12
CA LEU A 271 -25.94 11.07 3.65
C LEU A 271 -24.96 11.64 2.60
N THR A 272 -24.20 12.68 2.96
CA THR A 272 -23.20 13.30 2.08
C THR A 272 -21.87 13.56 2.77
N GLY A 273 -20.77 13.45 2.04
CA GLY A 273 -19.43 13.63 2.59
C GLY A 273 -18.95 12.44 3.45
N TYR A 274 -19.48 11.24 3.17
CA TYR A 274 -19.12 10.01 3.86
C TYR A 274 -18.42 9.02 2.92
N MET A 275 -17.63 8.13 3.48
CA MET A 275 -17.03 6.99 2.82
C MET A 275 -17.75 5.71 3.24
N ALA A 276 -18.03 4.83 2.29
CA ALA A 276 -18.51 3.48 2.57
C ALA A 276 -17.37 2.67 3.20
N THR A 277 -17.66 1.98 4.31
CA THR A 277 -16.67 1.22 5.07
C THR A 277 -17.24 -0.13 5.51
N VAL A 278 -16.38 -1.12 5.65
CA VAL A 278 -16.73 -2.45 6.15
C VAL A 278 -15.70 -2.84 7.20
N ALA A 279 -16.16 -3.33 8.34
CA ALA A 279 -15.32 -3.92 9.37
C ALA A 279 -15.47 -5.45 9.43
N ASN A 280 -14.52 -6.10 10.10
CA ASN A 280 -14.38 -7.55 10.21
C ASN A 280 -14.06 -8.21 8.86
N LEU A 281 -13.25 -7.56 8.01
CA LEU A 281 -12.92 -8.12 6.69
C LEU A 281 -12.12 -9.42 6.78
N LYS A 282 -11.46 -9.70 7.91
CA LYS A 282 -10.81 -11.00 8.18
C LYS A 282 -11.79 -12.16 8.35
N ASP A 283 -13.05 -11.90 8.74
CA ASP A 283 -14.09 -12.90 8.94
C ASP A 283 -14.82 -13.28 7.64
N PRO A 284 -15.61 -14.37 7.60
CA PRO A 284 -16.49 -14.66 6.47
C PRO A 284 -17.50 -13.53 6.21
N VAL A 285 -17.93 -13.38 4.95
CA VAL A 285 -18.77 -12.25 4.48
C VAL A 285 -20.02 -12.01 5.33
N HIS A 286 -20.68 -13.07 5.82
CA HIS A 286 -21.88 -12.95 6.65
C HIS A 286 -21.65 -12.32 8.04
N LYS A 287 -20.39 -12.14 8.46
CA LYS A 287 -20.00 -11.46 9.70
C LYS A 287 -19.49 -10.04 9.47
N TRP A 288 -19.40 -9.59 8.22
CA TRP A 288 -18.96 -8.25 7.89
C TRP A 288 -19.95 -7.22 8.42
N ARG A 289 -19.42 -6.15 8.99
CA ARG A 289 -20.21 -5.05 9.53
C ARG A 289 -20.10 -3.85 8.62
N CYS A 290 -21.22 -3.46 8.02
CA CYS A 290 -21.29 -2.31 7.11
C CYS A 290 -21.47 -0.99 7.87
N ALA A 291 -20.74 0.05 7.48
CA ALA A 291 -20.91 1.39 8.04
C ALA A 291 -20.51 2.50 7.07
N ALA A 292 -20.73 3.74 7.50
CA ALA A 292 -20.29 4.95 6.82
C ALA A 292 -19.42 5.79 7.75
N ALA A 293 -18.26 6.22 7.28
CA ALA A 293 -17.34 7.09 8.02
C ALA A 293 -17.24 8.47 7.37
N PRO A 294 -17.33 9.58 8.12
CA PRO A 294 -17.25 10.92 7.54
C PRO A 294 -15.86 11.16 6.93
N LEU A 295 -15.81 11.65 5.70
CA LEU A 295 -14.56 11.88 4.97
C LEU A 295 -13.63 12.83 5.73
N THR A 296 -14.20 13.85 6.37
CA THR A 296 -13.48 14.84 7.16
C THR A 296 -12.74 14.25 8.36
N ALA A 297 -13.22 13.15 8.96
CA ALA A 297 -12.54 12.48 10.06
C ALA A 297 -11.24 11.78 9.64
N MET A 298 -11.04 11.57 8.33
CA MET A 298 -9.83 10.97 7.76
C MET A 298 -8.87 12.02 7.17
N MET A 299 -9.23 13.31 7.20
CA MET A 299 -8.43 14.38 6.62
C MET A 299 -7.48 15.00 7.66
N SER A 300 -6.32 15.44 7.20
CA SER A 300 -5.43 16.28 7.99
C SER A 300 -4.76 17.35 7.13
N VAL A 301 -4.30 18.41 7.79
CA VAL A 301 -3.59 19.52 7.15
C VAL A 301 -2.09 19.31 7.35
N ARG A 302 -1.37 18.90 6.29
CA ARG A 302 0.09 18.88 6.31
C ARG A 302 0.64 20.23 5.85
N ARG A 303 1.47 20.87 6.69
CA ARG A 303 2.19 22.09 6.31
C ARG A 303 3.26 21.72 5.28
N HIS A 304 3.18 22.32 4.10
CA HIS A 304 4.31 22.32 3.19
C HIS A 304 5.22 23.47 3.60
N LEU A 305 6.45 23.15 4.02
CA LEU A 305 7.52 24.13 4.06
C LEU A 305 7.86 24.45 2.59
N ARG A 306 7.29 25.52 2.03
CA ARG A 306 7.70 26.07 0.74
C ARG A 306 8.11 27.54 0.89
N GLY A 307 9.00 27.94 -0.01
CA GLY A 307 9.78 29.18 0.02
C GLY A 307 8.99 30.50 0.00
N PRO A 308 9.67 31.63 -0.28
CA PRO A 308 9.10 32.96 -0.07
C PRO A 308 7.81 33.15 -0.88
N GLY A 309 6.67 33.34 -0.19
CA GLY A 309 5.36 33.60 -0.79
C GLY A 309 4.33 32.46 -0.74
N ALA A 310 4.68 31.29 -0.17
CA ALA A 310 3.70 30.21 0.01
C ALA A 310 2.72 30.49 1.15
N ILE A 311 1.43 30.22 0.92
CA ILE A 311 0.40 30.31 1.96
C ILE A 311 0.75 29.32 3.09
N PRO A 312 0.83 29.75 4.37
CA PRO A 312 1.34 28.92 5.47
C PRO A 312 0.41 27.77 5.89
N ILE A 313 -0.80 27.69 5.32
CA ILE A 313 -1.83 26.70 5.65
C ILE A 313 -1.95 25.72 4.48
N GLY A 314 -1.63 24.45 4.73
CA GLY A 314 -1.82 23.38 3.74
C GLY A 314 -3.30 23.14 3.43
N LYS A 315 -3.60 22.60 2.25
CA LYS A 315 -4.96 22.16 1.90
C LYS A 315 -5.32 20.91 2.74
N PRO A 316 -6.52 20.84 3.35
CA PRO A 316 -6.97 19.61 4.00
C PRO A 316 -7.12 18.51 2.95
N ALA A 317 -6.52 17.35 3.24
CA ALA A 317 -6.57 16.17 2.38
C ALA A 317 -6.48 14.90 3.23
N ILE A 318 -6.96 13.79 2.68
CA ILE A 318 -6.62 12.46 3.16
C ILE A 318 -5.17 12.20 2.72
N HIS A 319 -4.38 11.54 3.56
CA HIS A 319 -2.97 11.24 3.25
C HIS A 319 -2.77 9.73 3.19
N PRO A 320 -1.84 9.24 2.35
CA PRO A 320 -1.46 7.85 2.35
C PRO A 320 -0.92 7.46 3.73
N SER A 321 -1.37 6.31 4.22
CA SER A 321 -0.93 5.73 5.48
C SER A 321 0.34 4.90 5.25
N PRO A 322 1.48 5.23 5.87
CA PRO A 322 2.68 4.40 5.80
C PRO A 322 2.50 3.11 6.59
N ILE A 323 3.39 2.13 6.39
CA ILE A 323 3.44 0.96 7.28
C ILE A 323 3.78 1.40 8.71
N ASP A 324 3.05 0.85 9.69
CA ASP A 324 3.41 0.97 11.10
C ASP A 324 4.58 0.04 11.44
N LEU A 325 5.75 0.62 11.69
CA LEU A 325 6.97 -0.10 12.11
C LEU A 325 6.90 -0.64 13.56
N LYS A 326 5.76 -0.50 14.23
CA LYS A 326 5.42 -1.18 15.48
C LYS A 326 4.24 -2.15 15.31
N GLY A 327 3.69 -2.25 14.11
CA GLY A 327 2.55 -3.10 13.80
C GLY A 327 2.93 -4.58 13.70
N LYS A 328 1.93 -5.45 13.91
CA LYS A 328 2.09 -6.90 13.90
C LYS A 328 2.64 -7.45 12.59
N ALA A 329 2.25 -6.86 11.46
CA ALA A 329 2.75 -7.26 10.14
C ALA A 329 4.25 -7.05 9.98
N TYR A 330 4.75 -5.91 10.46
CA TYR A 330 6.17 -5.62 10.42
C TYR A 330 6.95 -6.46 11.45
N GLU A 331 6.40 -6.66 12.65
CA GLU A 331 7.00 -7.53 13.66
C GLU A 331 7.19 -8.96 13.13
N LEU A 332 6.16 -9.54 12.51
CA LEU A 332 6.22 -10.87 11.88
C LEU A 332 7.30 -10.96 10.79
N LEU A 333 7.46 -9.91 9.97
CA LEU A 333 8.53 -9.86 8.98
C LEU A 333 9.89 -9.78 9.67
N ARG A 334 10.05 -8.91 10.67
CA ARG A 334 11.31 -8.67 11.38
C ARG A 334 11.83 -9.92 12.07
N GLU A 335 10.94 -10.69 12.70
CA GLU A 335 11.27 -11.96 13.34
C GLU A 335 11.84 -12.99 12.36
N LYS A 336 11.34 -12.99 11.12
CA LYS A 336 11.76 -13.95 10.09
C LYS A 336 12.85 -13.44 9.15
N ALA A 337 13.13 -12.13 9.14
CA ALA A 337 14.02 -11.49 8.18
C ALA A 337 15.42 -12.11 8.14
N SER A 338 16.03 -12.40 9.30
CA SER A 338 17.35 -13.04 9.35
C SER A 338 17.36 -14.45 8.75
N SER A 339 16.28 -15.21 8.98
CA SER A 339 16.12 -16.54 8.40
C SER A 339 15.87 -16.47 6.90
N PHE A 340 15.00 -15.57 6.43
CA PHE A 340 14.78 -15.36 5.00
C PHE A 340 16.05 -14.93 4.26
N LEU A 341 16.88 -14.11 4.92
CA LEU A 341 18.14 -13.64 4.34
C LEU A 341 19.14 -14.78 4.11
N LEU A 342 19.31 -15.69 5.07
CA LEU A 342 20.35 -16.72 5.03
C LEU A 342 19.86 -18.02 4.39
N ASP A 343 18.61 -18.40 4.66
CA ASP A 343 17.98 -19.62 4.19
C ASP A 343 17.14 -19.35 2.93
N ASP A 344 16.90 -20.39 2.13
CA ASP A 344 16.08 -20.27 0.91
C ASP A 344 14.68 -20.81 1.20
N PHE A 345 14.01 -20.24 2.21
CA PHE A 345 12.65 -20.63 2.63
C PHE A 345 11.55 -20.01 1.76
N TYR A 346 11.77 -19.97 0.45
CA TYR A 346 10.82 -19.43 -0.50
C TYR A 346 9.49 -20.18 -0.44
N ARG A 347 8.40 -19.42 -0.51
CA ARG A 347 7.05 -19.97 -0.65
C ARG A 347 6.58 -19.75 -2.08
N THR A 348 5.80 -20.71 -2.58
CA THR A 348 5.22 -20.68 -3.92
C THR A 348 3.71 -20.59 -3.82
N PRO A 349 3.14 -19.41 -3.51
CA PRO A 349 1.71 -19.19 -3.67
C PRO A 349 1.32 -19.48 -5.12
N GLY A 350 0.27 -20.28 -5.30
CA GLY A 350 -0.31 -20.55 -6.62
C GLY A 350 -1.03 -19.33 -7.18
N GLY A 351 -1.52 -19.44 -8.41
CA GLY A 351 -2.41 -18.43 -8.98
C GLY A 351 -3.73 -18.33 -8.23
N ILE A 352 -4.41 -17.20 -8.40
CA ILE A 352 -5.74 -16.96 -7.80
C ILE A 352 -6.67 -18.11 -8.19
N GLN A 353 -7.27 -18.74 -7.18
CA GLN A 353 -8.31 -19.74 -7.34
C GLN A 353 -9.67 -19.10 -7.04
N PHE A 354 -10.69 -19.45 -7.83
CA PHE A 354 -12.06 -18.96 -7.65
C PHE A 354 -12.98 -19.98 -7.00
N GLU A 355 -12.57 -21.25 -7.03
CA GLU A 355 -13.29 -22.39 -6.47
C GLU A 355 -12.32 -23.28 -5.69
N GLY A 356 -12.87 -24.04 -4.73
CA GLY A 356 -12.12 -25.02 -3.95
C GLY A 356 -11.32 -24.43 -2.78
N PRO A 357 -10.54 -25.28 -2.08
CA PRO A 357 -9.81 -24.86 -0.89
C PRO A 357 -8.80 -23.74 -1.20
N GLY A 358 -8.89 -22.63 -0.45
CA GLY A 358 -7.97 -21.49 -0.57
C GLY A 358 -8.44 -20.37 -1.50
N SER A 359 -9.59 -20.50 -2.20
CA SER A 359 -10.17 -19.42 -3.00
C SER A 359 -10.46 -18.16 -2.17
N ASP A 360 -10.84 -18.36 -0.90
CA ASP A 360 -11.25 -17.29 0.02
C ASP A 360 -10.10 -16.87 0.96
N ALA A 361 -8.86 -17.25 0.63
CA ALA A 361 -7.68 -16.78 1.36
C ALA A 361 -7.61 -15.25 1.29
N LYS A 362 -7.28 -14.61 2.42
CA LYS A 362 -7.20 -13.15 2.56
C LYS A 362 -5.74 -12.71 2.69
N PRO A 363 -5.44 -11.41 2.53
CA PRO A 363 -4.09 -10.90 2.76
C PRO A 363 -3.60 -11.23 4.17
N ILE A 364 -2.34 -11.64 4.29
CA ILE A 364 -1.73 -11.99 5.59
C ILE A 364 -1.79 -10.78 6.51
N THR A 365 -1.43 -9.59 6.00
CA THR A 365 -1.51 -8.29 6.70
C THR A 365 -2.89 -8.00 7.28
N LEU A 366 -3.98 -8.38 6.60
CA LEU A 366 -5.34 -8.22 7.11
C LEU A 366 -5.65 -9.23 8.23
N THR A 367 -5.22 -10.48 8.07
CA THR A 367 -5.56 -11.56 9.02
C THR A 367 -4.87 -11.45 10.38
N ILE A 368 -3.70 -10.81 10.43
CA ILE A 368 -2.89 -10.68 11.64
C ILE A 368 -3.18 -9.40 12.43
N GLU A 369 -3.93 -8.47 11.85
CA GLU A 369 -4.33 -7.24 12.52
C GLU A 369 -5.61 -7.43 13.32
N ASP A 370 -5.68 -6.73 14.45
CA ASP A 370 -6.83 -6.71 15.36
C ASP A 370 -7.41 -5.31 15.41
N GLN A 371 -7.88 -4.83 14.27
CA GLN A 371 -8.66 -3.61 14.19
C GLN A 371 -10.14 -3.97 14.32
N ASP A 372 -10.82 -3.45 15.35
CA ASP A 372 -12.28 -3.52 15.50
C ASP A 372 -12.80 -2.20 16.09
N TYR A 373 -12.76 -1.15 15.26
CA TYR A 373 -13.22 0.15 15.70
C TYR A 373 -14.72 0.16 16.05
N MET A 374 -15.52 -0.73 15.46
CA MET A 374 -16.95 -0.80 15.73
C MET A 374 -17.23 -1.41 17.09
N GLY A 375 -16.48 -2.44 17.49
CA GLY A 375 -16.48 -2.97 18.85
C GLY A 375 -16.03 -1.93 19.87
N ASP A 376 -14.99 -1.14 19.54
CA ASP A 376 -14.54 -0.04 20.39
C ASP A 376 -15.63 1.02 20.60
N ILE A 377 -16.39 1.37 19.54
CA ILE A 377 -17.53 2.29 19.63
C ILE A 377 -18.65 1.70 20.52
N GLU A 378 -18.95 0.41 20.40
CA GLU A 378 -19.96 -0.26 21.25
C GLU A 378 -19.54 -0.25 22.72
N MET A 379 -18.26 -0.55 23.00
CA MET A 379 -17.70 -0.46 24.34
C MET A 379 -17.78 0.97 24.89
N LEU A 380 -17.43 1.98 24.09
CA LEU A 380 -17.54 3.37 24.48
C LEU A 380 -18.99 3.76 24.82
N LYS A 381 -19.97 3.35 24.02
CA LYS A 381 -21.40 3.59 24.30
C LYS A 381 -21.82 2.97 25.63
N LEU A 382 -21.43 1.71 25.89
CA LEU A 382 -21.71 1.04 27.15
C LEU A 382 -21.11 1.77 28.36
N TYR A 383 -19.92 2.37 28.22
CA TYR A 383 -19.33 3.21 29.27
C TYR A 383 -20.08 4.52 29.47
N LEU A 384 -20.49 5.18 28.38
CA LEU A 384 -21.28 6.42 28.46
C LEU A 384 -22.65 6.19 29.12
N ASP A 385 -23.31 5.09 28.79
CA ASP A 385 -24.60 4.73 29.38
C ASP A 385 -24.49 4.50 30.90
N LYS A 386 -23.38 3.88 31.35
CA LYS A 386 -23.08 3.69 32.79
C LYS A 386 -22.75 4.98 33.54
N LEU A 387 -22.27 6.01 32.85
CA LEU A 387 -22.00 7.33 33.45
C LEU A 387 -23.26 8.20 33.47
N ALA A 388 -24.22 7.91 32.58
CA ALA A 388 -25.51 8.58 32.53
C ALA A 388 -26.53 8.02 33.54
N SER A 389 -26.33 6.78 34.00
CA SER A 389 -27.07 6.13 35.10
C SER A 389 -26.47 6.45 36.46
#